data_AF-A0A4V2IU62-F1
#
_entry.id   AF-A0A4V2IU62-F1
#
_cell.length_a   1.000
_cell.length_b   1.000
_cell.length_c   1.000
_cell.angle_alpha   90.00
_cell.angle_beta   90.00
_cell.angle_gamma   90.00
#
_symmetry.space_group_name_H-M   'P 1'
#
loop_
_entity.id
_entity.type
_entity.pdbx_description
1 polymer ?
#
loop_
_entity_poly.entity_id
_entity_poly.type
_entity_poly.pdbx_seq_one_letter_code
_entity_poly.pdbx_strand_id
1 'polypeptide(L)'
;RLMGDWRKGGEIFNDIRRANCFSCHFGSPVHLGGDVGPSLEKYGERGLDEAVQRYTYEVIYNAWAFFPCSVMYRFGVQGLLTPEEIAHVVAYLLDPESDFNTKPAVGAR
;
A
#
# COMPACT_ATOMS: atom_id res chain seq x y z
N ARG A 1 -10.60 6.85 10.35
CA ARG A 1 -10.39 5.39 10.47
C ARG A 1 -9.14 5.04 9.68
N LEU A 2 -8.25 4.19 10.19
CA LEU A 2 -6.96 3.90 9.55
C LEU A 2 -7.06 2.86 8.42
N MET A 3 -8.12 2.05 8.43
CA MET A 3 -8.47 1.09 7.37
C MET A 3 -9.83 1.45 6.76
N GLY A 4 -9.95 1.39 5.44
CA GLY A 4 -11.20 1.57 4.71
C GLY A 4 -11.63 0.29 3.97
N ASP A 5 -12.09 0.43 2.72
CA ASP A 5 -12.47 -0.69 1.84
C ASP A 5 -11.26 -1.16 1.03
N TRP A 6 -10.84 -2.41 1.24
CA TRP A 6 -9.68 -2.99 0.56
C TRP A 6 -9.87 -3.10 -0.95
N ARG A 7 -11.11 -3.22 -1.46
CA ARG A 7 -11.37 -3.33 -2.91
C ARG A 7 -11.00 -2.03 -3.62
N LYS A 8 -11.46 -0.90 -3.07
CA LYS A 8 -11.07 0.44 -3.51
C LYS A 8 -9.57 0.67 -3.35
N GLY A 9 -8.98 0.13 -2.28
CA GLY A 9 -7.53 0.19 -2.06
C GLY A 9 -6.74 -0.51 -3.15
N GLY A 10 -7.22 -1.66 -3.62
CA GLY A 10 -6.65 -2.40 -4.74
C GLY A 10 -6.74 -1.63 -6.06
N GLU A 11 -7.86 -0.95 -6.33
CA GLU A 11 -8.00 -0.06 -7.49
C GLU A 11 -6.96 1.07 -7.43
N ILE A 12 -6.79 1.70 -6.27
CA ILE A 12 -5.82 2.81 -6.08
C ILE A 12 -4.37 2.32 -6.19
N PHE A 13 -4.03 1.21 -5.54
CA PHE A 13 -2.68 0.64 -5.52
C PHE A 13 -2.19 0.26 -6.93
N ASN A 14 -3.11 -0.25 -7.76
CA ASN A 14 -2.82 -0.77 -9.10
C ASN A 14 -3.04 0.25 -10.23
N ASP A 15 -3.61 1.42 -9.98
CA ASP A 15 -3.83 2.44 -11.02
C ASP A 15 -2.58 3.29 -11.24
N ILE A 16 -2.05 3.24 -12.46
CA ILE A 16 -0.91 4.03 -12.95
C ILE A 16 -1.13 5.55 -12.88
N ARG A 17 -2.38 6.01 -12.88
CA ARG A 17 -2.76 7.43 -12.79
C ARG A 17 -3.07 7.87 -11.36
N ARG A 18 -3.13 6.93 -10.42
CA ARG A 18 -3.42 7.20 -9.00
C ARG A 18 -2.18 6.96 -8.14
N ALA A 19 -2.15 5.92 -7.32
CA ALA A 19 -1.01 5.71 -6.41
C ALA A 19 0.16 4.98 -7.09
N ASN A 20 -0.12 4.19 -8.14
CA ASN A 20 0.88 3.47 -8.92
C ASN A 20 1.90 2.68 -8.06
N CYS A 21 1.46 2.11 -6.94
CA CYS A 21 2.33 1.50 -5.95
C CYS A 21 3.08 0.28 -6.51
N PHE A 22 2.40 -0.51 -7.35
CA PHE A 22 2.97 -1.72 -7.95
C PHE A 22 4.20 -1.44 -8.83
N SER A 23 4.29 -0.25 -9.45
CA SER A 23 5.46 0.11 -10.27
C SER A 23 6.77 0.17 -9.47
N CYS A 24 6.67 0.36 -8.15
CA CYS A 24 7.83 0.41 -7.25
C CYS A 24 7.92 -0.80 -6.32
N HIS A 25 6.81 -1.46 -6.03
CA HIS A 25 6.73 -2.53 -5.03
C HIS A 25 6.22 -3.84 -5.63
N PHE A 26 6.99 -4.90 -5.45
CA PHE A 26 6.54 -6.27 -5.69
C PHE A 26 5.45 -6.68 -4.67
N GLY A 27 4.50 -7.50 -5.12
CA GLY A 27 3.43 -8.04 -4.26
C GLY A 27 2.02 -7.99 -4.85
N SER A 28 1.79 -7.18 -5.90
CA SER A 28 0.46 -7.09 -6.50
C SER A 28 0.05 -8.40 -7.19
N PRO A 29 -1.17 -8.91 -6.96
CA PRO A 29 -1.75 -10.02 -7.73
C PRO A 29 -2.35 -9.57 -9.08
N VAL A 30 -2.29 -8.27 -9.40
CA VAL A 30 -2.90 -7.69 -10.62
C VAL A 30 -1.85 -7.36 -11.68
N HIS A 31 -0.70 -6.83 -11.28
CA HIS A 31 0.35 -6.37 -12.17
C HIS A 31 1.72 -6.87 -11.71
N LEU A 32 2.62 -7.10 -12.67
CA LEU A 32 4.02 -7.39 -12.36
C LEU A 32 4.63 -6.18 -11.64
N GLY A 33 5.07 -6.39 -10.41
CA GLY A 33 5.60 -5.31 -9.56
C GLY A 33 7.08 -5.00 -9.84
N GLY A 34 7.49 -3.79 -9.45
CA GLY A 34 8.88 -3.33 -9.49
C GLY A 34 9.68 -3.60 -8.21
N ASP A 35 10.92 -3.14 -8.20
CA ASP A 35 11.93 -3.40 -7.15
C ASP A 35 12.61 -2.12 -6.61
N VAL A 36 12.06 -0.95 -6.91
CA VAL A 36 12.57 0.34 -6.39
C VAL A 36 12.38 0.43 -4.87
N GLY A 37 11.23 -0.02 -4.38
CA GLY A 37 10.93 -0.17 -2.96
C GLY A 37 11.06 -1.63 -2.51
N PRO A 38 11.01 -1.89 -1.20
CA PRO A 38 10.99 -3.26 -0.70
C PRO A 38 9.75 -4.01 -1.20
N SER A 39 9.85 -5.33 -1.32
CA SER A 39 8.68 -6.18 -1.53
C SER A 39 7.65 -5.93 -0.43
N LEU A 40 6.39 -5.81 -0.84
CA LEU A 40 5.24 -5.73 0.04
C LEU A 40 4.43 -7.03 0.00
N GLU A 41 4.87 -8.07 -0.70
CA GLU A 41 4.14 -9.34 -0.74
C GLU A 41 3.82 -9.85 0.68
N LYS A 42 2.56 -10.29 0.88
CA LYS A 42 2.03 -10.75 2.17
C LYS A 42 2.18 -9.74 3.31
N TYR A 43 2.07 -8.44 3.00
CA TYR A 43 2.17 -7.37 4.00
C TYR A 43 1.24 -7.56 5.22
N GLY A 44 0.10 -8.22 5.03
CA GLY A 44 -0.85 -8.54 6.10
C GLY A 44 -0.32 -9.46 7.21
N GLU A 45 0.78 -10.19 6.99
CA GLU A 45 1.45 -11.00 8.04
C GLU A 45 1.93 -10.15 9.23
N ARG A 46 2.03 -8.82 9.05
CA ARG A 46 2.31 -7.86 10.12
C ARG A 46 1.20 -7.75 11.16
N GLY A 47 0.00 -8.24 10.87
CA GLY A 47 -1.16 -8.21 11.76
C GLY A 47 -2.00 -6.93 11.67
N LEU A 48 -3.10 -6.90 12.44
CA LEU A 48 -4.12 -5.85 12.38
C LEU A 48 -4.09 -4.90 13.57
N ASP A 49 -3.04 -4.91 14.40
CA ASP A 49 -2.96 -4.02 15.55
C ASP A 49 -2.97 -2.55 15.12
N GLU A 50 -3.58 -1.68 15.93
CA GLU A 50 -3.69 -0.25 15.60
C GLU A 50 -2.32 0.40 15.36
N ALA A 51 -1.27 -0.07 16.05
CA ALA A 51 0.10 0.38 15.83
C ALA A 51 0.58 0.08 14.39
N VAL A 52 0.26 -1.10 13.86
CA VAL A 52 0.60 -1.51 12.48
C VAL A 52 -0.21 -0.67 11.49
N GLN A 53 -1.53 -0.56 11.70
CA GLN A 53 -2.40 0.25 10.84
C GLN A 53 -1.93 1.72 10.77
N ARG A 54 -1.59 2.30 11.93
CA ARG A 54 -1.10 3.68 12.03
C ARG A 54 0.23 3.85 11.32
N TYR A 55 1.19 2.95 11.58
CA TYR A 55 2.48 2.98 10.90
C TYR A 55 2.32 2.92 9.38
N THR A 56 1.54 1.97 8.86
CA THR A 56 1.30 1.84 7.42
C THR A 56 0.63 3.08 6.85
N TYR A 57 -0.39 3.62 7.53
CA TYR A 57 -1.07 4.85 7.12
C TYR A 57 -0.09 6.04 7.07
N GLU A 58 0.71 6.23 8.11
CA GLU A 58 1.63 7.37 8.23
C GLU A 58 2.78 7.29 7.22
N VAL A 59 3.29 6.09 6.91
CA VAL A 59 4.28 5.89 5.84
C VAL A 59 3.69 6.26 4.48
N ILE A 60 2.46 5.86 4.17
CA ILE A 60 1.80 6.26 2.90
C ILE A 60 1.51 7.77 2.89
N TYR A 61 1.08 8.33 4.01
CA TYR A 61 0.77 9.75 4.12
C TYR A 61 2.01 10.63 3.94
N ASN A 62 3.12 10.27 4.60
CA ASN A 62 4.40 10.98 4.56
C ASN A 62 5.59 10.04 4.80
N ALA A 63 6.08 9.39 3.75
CA ALA A 63 7.23 8.49 3.85
C ALA A 63 8.48 9.14 4.46
N TRP A 64 8.67 10.46 4.28
CA TRP A 64 9.84 11.17 4.82
C TRP A 64 9.84 11.30 6.35
N ALA A 65 8.70 11.11 7.01
CA ALA A 65 8.64 11.08 8.47
C ALA A 65 9.39 9.88 9.06
N PHE A 66 9.54 8.79 8.28
CA PHE A 66 10.22 7.56 8.69
C PHE A 66 11.53 7.35 7.93
N PHE A 67 11.56 7.74 6.66
CA PHE A 67 12.67 7.53 5.74
C PHE A 67 13.07 8.86 5.08
N PRO A 68 13.95 9.65 5.70
CA PRO A 68 14.38 10.93 5.15
C PRO A 68 14.89 10.77 3.71
N CYS A 69 14.44 11.68 2.83
CA CYS A 69 14.80 11.69 1.40
C CYS A 69 14.35 10.45 0.60
N SER A 70 13.39 9.67 1.09
CA SER A 70 12.81 8.55 0.32
C SER A 70 12.24 9.02 -1.03
N VAL A 71 12.37 8.17 -2.05
CA VAL A 71 11.77 8.40 -3.37
C VAL A 71 10.26 8.11 -3.41
N MET A 72 9.73 7.44 -2.38
CA MET A 72 8.29 7.19 -2.26
C MET A 72 7.54 8.52 -2.11
N TYR A 73 6.43 8.66 -2.83
CA TYR A 73 5.61 9.87 -2.79
C TYR A 73 5.04 10.12 -1.39
N ARG A 74 4.89 11.40 -1.04
CA ARG A 74 4.27 11.82 0.22
C ARG A 74 2.80 12.10 -0.04
N PHE A 75 2.04 11.03 -0.26
CA PHE A 75 0.70 11.10 -0.86
C PHE A 75 -0.25 12.05 -0.12
N GLY A 76 -0.25 12.01 1.22
CA GLY A 76 -1.09 12.88 2.03
C GLY A 76 -0.59 14.32 2.06
N VAL A 77 0.72 14.53 2.26
CA VAL A 77 1.32 15.88 2.32
C VAL A 77 1.17 16.64 1.00
N GLN A 78 1.31 15.92 -0.13
CA GLN A 78 1.19 16.51 -1.47
C GLN A 78 -0.26 16.56 -1.97
N GLY A 79 -1.24 16.07 -1.19
CA GLY A 79 -2.64 16.01 -1.59
C GLY A 79 -2.92 15.09 -2.79
N LEU A 80 -2.01 14.15 -3.06
CA LEU A 80 -2.16 13.20 -4.17
C LEU A 80 -3.25 12.18 -3.86
N LEU A 81 -3.39 11.76 -2.60
CA LEU A 81 -4.50 10.93 -2.11
C LEU A 81 -5.17 11.63 -0.93
N THR A 82 -6.49 11.48 -0.84
CA THR A 82 -7.26 11.90 0.34
C THR A 82 -6.99 10.97 1.52
N PRO A 83 -7.26 11.41 2.77
CA PRO A 83 -7.18 10.55 3.95
C PRO A 83 -7.97 9.24 3.83
N GLU A 84 -9.14 9.29 3.18
CA GLU A 84 -9.98 8.11 2.96
C GLU A 84 -9.37 7.13 1.96
N GLU A 85 -8.84 7.63 0.84
CA GLU A 85 -8.14 6.79 -0.14
C GLU A 85 -6.90 6.12 0.45
N ILE A 86 -6.13 6.84 1.30
CA ILE A 86 -5.00 6.24 2.01
C ILE A 86 -5.49 5.11 2.91
N ALA A 87 -6.58 5.31 3.65
CA ALA A 87 -7.16 4.26 4.49
C ALA A 87 -7.63 3.05 3.65
N HIS A 88 -8.14 3.25 2.44
CA HIS A 88 -8.44 2.16 1.50
C HIS A 88 -7.19 1.37 1.13
N VAL A 89 -6.09 2.05 0.78
CA VAL A 89 -4.80 1.38 0.46
C VAL A 89 -4.25 0.62 1.68
N VAL A 90 -4.33 1.19 2.88
CA VAL A 90 -3.95 0.50 4.12
C VAL A 90 -4.76 -0.78 4.31
N ALA A 91 -6.08 -0.73 4.06
CA ALA A 91 -6.92 -1.92 4.10
C ALA A 91 -6.49 -2.95 3.04
N TYR A 92 -6.18 -2.52 1.82
CA TYR A 92 -5.69 -3.43 0.78
C TYR A 92 -4.41 -4.15 1.17
N LEU A 93 -3.49 -3.50 1.87
CA LEU A 93 -2.24 -4.11 2.33
C LEU A 93 -2.43 -5.04 3.55
N LEU A 94 -3.30 -4.69 4.49
CA LEU A 94 -3.38 -5.36 5.79
C LEU A 94 -4.55 -6.32 5.96
N ASP A 95 -5.68 -6.09 5.28
CA ASP A 95 -6.89 -6.89 5.46
C ASP A 95 -6.62 -8.36 5.04
N PRO A 96 -6.89 -9.36 5.91
CA PRO A 96 -6.63 -10.76 5.62
C PRO A 96 -7.50 -11.30 4.47
N GLU A 97 -8.63 -10.67 4.17
CA GLU A 97 -9.48 -11.03 3.03
C GLU A 97 -9.09 -10.31 1.74
N SER A 98 -8.18 -9.34 1.81
CA SER A 98 -7.70 -8.63 0.63
C SER A 98 -7.08 -9.59 -0.37
N ASP A 99 -7.35 -9.37 -1.66
CA ASP A 99 -6.69 -10.07 -2.75
C ASP A 99 -5.16 -10.01 -2.65
N PHE A 100 -4.61 -8.92 -2.08
CA PHE A 100 -3.18 -8.76 -1.86
C PHE A 100 -2.57 -9.79 -0.90
N ASN A 101 -3.38 -10.30 0.04
CA ASN A 101 -2.95 -11.29 1.05
C ASN A 101 -3.45 -12.71 0.74
N THR A 102 -4.42 -12.86 -0.16
CA THR A 102 -5.03 -14.17 -0.49
C THR A 102 -4.65 -14.71 -1.88
N LYS A 103 -4.16 -13.87 -2.78
CA LYS A 103 -3.71 -14.28 -4.13
C LYS A 103 -2.19 -14.12 -4.26
N PRO A 104 -1.52 -14.99 -5.04
CA PRO A 104 -0.10 -14.86 -5.28
C PRO A 104 0.20 -13.58 -6.08
N ALA A 105 1.34 -12.95 -5.81
CA ALA A 105 1.81 -11.83 -6.60
C ALA A 105 2.10 -12.27 -8.05
N VAL A 106 1.86 -11.39 -9.02
CA VAL A 106 2.20 -11.66 -10.41
C VAL A 106 3.72 -11.80 -10.53
N GLY A 107 4.16 -12.97 -10.99
CA GLY A 107 5.59 -13.30 -11.11
C GLY A 107 6.19 -13.99 -9.87
N ALA A 108 5.39 -14.26 -8.83
CA ALA A 108 5.80 -15.16 -7.76
C ALA A 108 6.05 -16.58 -8.31
N ARG A 109 7.10 -17.25 -7.82
CA ARG A 109 7.48 -18.62 -8.19
C ARG A 109 7.14 -19.60 -7.08
#